data_AF-A0A497CA96-F1
#
_entry.id   AF-A0A497CA96-F1
#
_cell.length_a   1.000
_cell.length_b   1.000
_cell.length_c   1.000
_cell.angle_alpha   90.00
_cell.angle_beta   90.00
_cell.angle_gamma   90.00
#
_symmetry.space_group_name_H-M   'P 1'
#
loop_
_entity.id
_entity.type
_entity.pdbx_description
1 polymer ?
#
loop_
_entity_poly.entity_id
_entity_poly.type
_entity_poly.pdbx_seq_one_letter_code
_entity_poly.pdbx_strand_id
1 'polypeptide(L)'
;MKRPNFREIAKYMGWTRDSYVLFSGFVLLCGVIVYAWWPLAEELLAYIDWGGHWWLYFDWLLVGIWLIMSLLIMTGADLKVDAWIVFVGFVGGLVIESWGTQTELWWYYTAERPPLWIIPAWPIASLSIDRLVRLLMKISQTLKQEYHLKNRRQDFGSLCLNIYKILYWLIFPIFFAMLLVFVWPTVGKSLTVMSIVLV
;
A
#
# COMPACT_ATOMS: atom_id res chain seq x y z
N MET A 1 8.32 -17.86 -24.25
CA MET A 1 8.59 -16.86 -23.20
C MET A 1 9.54 -17.49 -22.19
N LYS A 2 10.75 -16.95 -21.97
CA LYS A 2 11.63 -17.41 -20.89
C LYS A 2 11.00 -16.97 -19.56
N ARG A 3 10.82 -17.90 -18.60
CA ARG A 3 10.39 -17.54 -17.25
C ARG A 3 11.45 -16.59 -16.66
N PRO A 4 11.05 -15.47 -16.04
CA PRO A 4 12.02 -14.58 -15.41
C PRO A 4 12.79 -15.37 -14.34
N ASN A 5 14.12 -15.34 -14.43
CA ASN A 5 15.01 -15.95 -13.45
C ASN A 5 14.94 -15.11 -12.15
N PHE A 6 14.99 -15.74 -10.98
CA PHE A 6 14.94 -15.04 -9.69
C PHE A 6 15.99 -13.92 -9.57
N ARG A 7 17.15 -14.11 -10.21
CA ARG A 7 18.22 -13.09 -10.31
C ARG A 7 17.81 -11.84 -11.10
N GLU A 8 16.97 -11.99 -12.12
CA GLU A 8 16.44 -10.87 -12.90
C GLU A 8 15.46 -10.06 -12.03
N ILE A 9 14.56 -10.74 -11.30
CA ILE A 9 13.60 -10.11 -10.39
C ILE A 9 14.34 -9.32 -9.30
N ALA A 10 15.37 -9.91 -8.69
CA ALA A 10 16.19 -9.24 -7.69
C ALA A 10 16.90 -7.98 -8.24
N LYS A 11 17.31 -8.01 -9.51
CA LYS A 11 17.91 -6.85 -10.19
C LYS A 11 16.90 -5.71 -10.40
N TYR A 12 15.64 -6.03 -10.72
CA TYR A 12 14.58 -5.03 -10.86
C TYR A 12 14.16 -4.41 -9.52
N MET A 13 14.25 -5.18 -8.42
CA MET A 13 13.95 -4.69 -7.07
C MET A 13 14.92 -3.60 -6.58
N GLY A 14 16.12 -3.50 -7.16
CA GLY A 14 17.02 -2.37 -6.94
C GLY A 14 17.42 -2.16 -5.47
N TRP A 15 17.77 -3.24 -4.76
CA TRP A 15 18.17 -3.21 -3.36
C TRP A 15 19.29 -2.18 -3.10
N THR A 16 19.04 -1.25 -2.19
CA THR A 16 19.99 -0.22 -1.76
C THR A 16 20.51 -0.52 -0.35
N ARG A 17 21.50 0.24 0.13
CA ARG A 17 21.91 0.19 1.54
C ARG A 17 20.72 0.43 2.48
N ASP A 18 19.86 1.37 2.11
CA ASP A 18 18.67 1.74 2.87
C ASP A 18 17.65 0.59 2.90
N SER A 19 17.52 -0.19 1.82
CA SER A 19 16.72 -1.42 1.81
C SER A 19 17.18 -2.41 2.88
N TYR A 20 18.50 -2.59 3.06
CA TYR A 20 19.04 -3.45 4.12
C TYR A 20 18.77 -2.91 5.52
N VAL A 21 18.88 -1.59 5.71
CA VAL A 21 18.53 -0.96 6.99
C VAL A 21 17.06 -1.20 7.33
N LEU A 22 16.16 -0.97 6.38
CA LEU A 22 14.72 -1.22 6.56
C LEU A 22 14.43 -2.70 6.83
N PHE A 23 15.08 -3.61 6.10
CA PHE A 23 14.90 -5.05 6.31
C PHE A 23 15.40 -5.50 7.69
N SER A 24 16.58 -5.04 8.12
CA SER A 24 17.08 -5.35 9.46
C SER A 24 16.17 -4.79 10.55
N GLY A 25 15.68 -3.55 10.39
CA GLY A 25 14.72 -2.94 11.31
C GLY A 25 13.40 -3.70 11.34
N PHE A 26 12.90 -4.15 10.19
CA PHE A 26 11.69 -4.97 10.07
C PHE A 26 11.84 -6.32 10.78
N VAL A 27 12.94 -7.05 10.53
CA VAL A 27 13.19 -8.34 11.19
C VAL A 27 13.30 -8.17 12.71
N LEU A 28 14.00 -7.12 13.16
CA LEU A 28 14.09 -6.78 14.57
C LEU A 28 12.70 -6.49 15.15
N LEU A 29 11.89 -5.69 14.48
CA LEU A 29 10.53 -5.35 14.90
C LEU A 29 9.63 -6.58 14.96
N CYS A 30 9.67 -7.46 13.95
CA CYS A 30 8.97 -8.74 13.99
C CYS A 30 9.40 -9.58 15.18
N GLY A 31 10.71 -9.64 15.47
CA GLY A 31 11.23 -10.34 16.65
C GLY A 31 10.70 -9.77 17.96
N VAL A 32 10.66 -8.44 18.09
CA VAL A 32 10.11 -7.75 19.26
C VAL A 32 8.61 -8.01 19.40
N ILE A 33 7.84 -7.94 18.30
CA ILE A 33 6.40 -8.22 18.31
C ILE A 33 6.14 -9.66 18.73
N VAL A 34 6.83 -10.63 18.10
CA VAL A 34 6.68 -12.04 18.46
C VAL A 34 7.02 -12.26 19.93
N TYR A 35 8.13 -11.70 20.41
CA TYR A 35 8.53 -11.83 21.81
C TYR A 35 7.51 -11.21 22.78
N ALA A 36 7.07 -9.98 22.52
CA ALA A 36 6.17 -9.25 23.42
C ALA A 36 4.75 -9.84 23.43
N TRP A 37 4.28 -10.34 22.28
CA TRP A 37 2.91 -10.83 22.10
C TRP A 37 2.80 -12.35 22.09
N TRP A 38 3.89 -13.08 22.35
CA TRP A 38 3.89 -14.54 22.39
C TRP A 38 2.80 -15.13 23.30
N PRO A 39 2.60 -14.64 24.54
CA PRO A 39 1.57 -15.20 25.42
C PRO A 39 0.15 -15.07 24.84
N LEU A 40 -0.14 -13.93 24.21
CA LEU A 40 -1.44 -13.71 23.55
C LEU A 40 -1.60 -14.62 22.33
N ALA A 41 -0.50 -14.85 21.59
CA ALA A 41 -0.51 -15.77 20.46
C ALA A 41 -0.81 -17.20 20.92
N GLU A 42 -0.25 -17.67 22.04
CA GLU A 42 -0.56 -18.99 22.59
C GLU A 42 -2.05 -19.14 22.91
N GLU A 43 -2.66 -18.13 23.55
CA GLU A 43 -4.10 -18.12 23.83
C GLU A 43 -4.94 -18.17 22.54
N LEU A 44 -4.59 -17.36 21.54
CA LEU A 44 -5.27 -17.34 20.24
C LEU A 44 -5.15 -18.67 19.50
N LEU A 45 -3.95 -19.26 19.46
CA LEU A 45 -3.66 -20.52 18.77
C LEU A 45 -4.34 -21.72 19.46
N ALA A 46 -4.63 -21.62 20.76
CA ALA A 46 -5.38 -22.64 21.50
C ALA A 46 -6.87 -22.71 21.09
N TYR A 47 -7.45 -21.63 20.55
CA TYR A 47 -8.81 -21.63 20.01
C TYR A 47 -8.93 -22.30 18.63
N ILE A 48 -7.80 -22.55 17.95
CA ILE A 48 -7.80 -23.13 16.60
C ILE A 48 -7.89 -24.65 16.71
N ASP A 49 -8.89 -25.23 16.04
CA ASP A 49 -8.94 -26.67 15.81
C ASP A 49 -7.92 -27.07 14.72
N TRP A 50 -6.74 -27.50 15.16
CA TRP A 50 -5.66 -27.95 14.29
C TRP A 50 -5.94 -29.27 13.57
N GLY A 51 -6.90 -30.07 14.05
CA GLY A 51 -7.32 -31.31 13.40
C GLY A 51 -8.32 -31.09 12.26
N GLY A 52 -8.92 -29.91 12.19
CA GLY A 52 -9.93 -29.52 11.23
C GLY A 52 -9.43 -28.56 10.14
N HIS A 53 -10.33 -27.68 9.71
CA HIS A 53 -10.09 -26.73 8.62
C HIS A 53 -9.40 -25.45 9.13
N TRP A 54 -8.26 -25.59 9.79
CA TRP A 54 -7.53 -24.51 10.46
C TRP A 54 -7.24 -23.28 9.57
N TRP A 55 -7.13 -23.47 8.25
CA TRP A 55 -6.89 -22.40 7.29
C TRP A 55 -8.04 -21.39 7.19
N LEU A 56 -9.24 -21.71 7.67
CA LEU A 56 -10.37 -20.78 7.71
C LEU A 56 -10.23 -19.73 8.81
N TYR A 57 -9.41 -20.00 9.84
CA TYR A 57 -9.12 -19.06 10.91
C TYR A 57 -8.09 -18.00 10.49
N PHE A 58 -7.39 -18.22 9.37
CA PHE A 58 -6.41 -17.29 8.84
C PHE A 58 -7.03 -16.32 7.84
N ASP A 59 -6.81 -15.03 8.08
CA ASP A 59 -7.08 -14.00 7.09
C ASP A 59 -5.95 -13.96 6.05
N TRP A 60 -6.11 -14.77 5.00
CA TRP A 60 -5.15 -14.85 3.89
C TRP A 60 -4.97 -13.54 3.14
N LEU A 61 -6.00 -12.69 3.09
CA LEU A 61 -5.92 -11.40 2.44
C LEU A 61 -5.02 -10.46 3.25
N LEU A 62 -5.24 -10.41 4.57
CA LEU A 62 -4.41 -9.62 5.48
C LEU A 62 -2.95 -10.05 5.42
N VAL A 63 -2.68 -11.37 5.49
CA VAL A 63 -1.32 -11.92 5.37
C VAL A 63 -0.69 -11.54 4.02
N GLY A 64 -1.44 -11.69 2.93
CA GLY A 64 -0.97 -11.35 1.59
C GLY A 64 -0.63 -9.86 1.43
N ILE A 65 -1.53 -8.97 1.87
CA ILE A 65 -1.32 -7.52 1.81
C ILE A 65 -0.13 -7.13 2.68
N TRP A 66 -0.07 -7.60 3.93
CA TRP A 66 1.03 -7.31 4.84
C TRP A 66 2.39 -7.73 4.27
N LEU A 67 2.47 -8.94 3.69
CA LEU A 67 3.68 -9.45 3.07
C LEU A 67 4.09 -8.61 1.86
N ILE A 68 3.14 -8.32 0.96
CA ILE A 68 3.42 -7.56 -0.27
C ILE A 68 3.86 -6.13 0.08
N MET A 69 3.16 -5.44 0.98
CA MET A 69 3.52 -4.08 1.40
C MET A 69 4.90 -4.06 2.06
N SER A 70 5.20 -5.03 2.93
CA SER A 70 6.51 -5.14 3.59
C SER A 70 7.65 -5.30 2.57
N LEU A 71 7.45 -6.13 1.54
CA LEU A 71 8.43 -6.28 0.46
C LEU A 71 8.53 -4.99 -0.39
N LEU A 72 7.40 -4.37 -0.72
CA LEU A 72 7.37 -3.15 -1.53
C LEU A 72 8.14 -2.02 -0.89
N ILE A 73 7.94 -1.72 0.40
CA ILE A 73 8.62 -0.60 1.08
C ILE A 73 10.15 -0.76 1.09
N MET A 74 10.64 -2.02 1.13
CA MET A 74 12.07 -2.33 1.05
C MET A 74 12.63 -2.19 -0.37
N THR A 75 11.77 -2.27 -1.39
CA THR A 75 12.18 -2.26 -2.80
C THR A 75 12.69 -0.88 -3.19
N GLY A 76 13.96 -0.76 -3.57
CA GLY A 76 14.54 0.51 -4.04
C GLY A 76 14.41 1.67 -3.04
N ALA A 77 14.65 1.40 -1.76
CA ALA A 77 14.45 2.38 -0.69
C ALA A 77 15.46 3.54 -0.73
N ASP A 78 14.97 4.73 -0.36
CA ASP A 78 15.74 5.98 -0.25
C ASP A 78 15.18 6.77 0.93
N LEU A 79 15.83 6.66 2.08
CA LEU A 79 15.31 7.18 3.35
C LEU A 79 15.09 8.70 3.31
N LYS A 80 15.81 9.44 2.46
CA LYS A 80 15.65 10.90 2.35
C LYS A 80 14.33 11.28 1.70
N VAL A 81 13.96 10.59 0.63
CA VAL A 81 12.69 10.80 -0.06
C VAL A 81 11.55 10.18 0.76
N ASP A 82 11.80 9.01 1.32
CA ASP A 82 10.82 8.27 2.11
C ASP A 82 10.39 9.04 3.34
N ALA A 83 11.29 9.77 4.00
CA ALA A 83 10.95 10.61 5.15
C ALA A 83 9.84 11.63 4.82
N TRP A 84 9.88 12.23 3.63
CA TRP A 84 8.82 13.15 3.20
C TRP A 84 7.50 12.45 2.91
N ILE A 85 7.55 11.28 2.28
CA ILE A 85 6.35 10.47 2.02
C ILE A 85 5.72 10.02 3.33
N VAL A 86 6.54 9.59 4.29
CA VAL A 86 6.10 9.21 5.64
C VAL A 86 5.47 10.40 6.35
N PHE A 87 6.10 11.57 6.29
CA PHE A 87 5.56 12.78 6.90
C PHE A 87 4.18 13.15 6.32
N VAL A 88 4.06 13.21 4.98
CA VAL A 88 2.80 13.51 4.31
C VAL A 88 1.74 12.45 4.61
N GLY A 89 2.11 11.16 4.55
CA GLY A 89 1.20 10.05 4.88
C GLY A 89 0.73 10.08 6.34
N PHE A 90 1.60 10.46 7.27
CA PHE A 90 1.26 10.56 8.69
C PHE A 90 0.30 11.72 8.97
N VAL A 91 0.61 12.91 8.46
CA VAL A 91 -0.25 14.10 8.63
C VAL A 91 -1.58 13.90 7.89
N GLY A 92 -1.55 13.42 6.65
CA GLY A 92 -2.76 13.13 5.88
C GLY A 92 -3.62 12.05 6.54
N GLY A 93 -3.01 10.98 7.04
CA GLY A 93 -3.69 9.93 7.79
C GLY A 93 -4.35 10.45 9.06
N LEU A 94 -3.65 11.26 9.84
CA LEU A 94 -4.21 11.96 11.00
C LEU A 94 -5.46 12.77 10.64
N VAL A 95 -5.40 13.55 9.56
CA VAL A 95 -6.51 14.38 9.10
C VAL A 95 -7.70 13.52 8.66
N ILE A 96 -7.47 12.50 7.84
CA ILE A 96 -8.53 11.63 7.31
C ILE A 96 -9.17 10.80 8.43
N GLU A 97 -8.39 10.20 9.31
CA GLU A 97 -8.92 9.43 10.45
C GLU A 97 -9.68 10.33 11.41
N SER A 98 -9.17 11.53 11.68
CA SER A 98 -9.88 12.52 12.52
C SER A 98 -11.21 12.91 11.88
N TRP A 99 -11.21 13.17 10.57
CA TRP A 99 -12.41 13.52 9.84
C TRP A 99 -13.44 12.39 9.80
N GLY A 100 -13.04 11.19 9.38
CA GLY A 100 -13.98 10.09 9.16
C GLY A 100 -14.58 9.52 10.44
N THR A 101 -13.80 9.44 11.52
CA THR A 101 -14.30 8.94 12.81
C THR A 101 -15.16 9.98 13.55
N GLN A 102 -14.87 11.29 13.40
CA GLN A 102 -15.70 12.35 13.99
C GLN A 102 -17.01 12.58 13.22
N THR A 103 -16.99 12.39 11.90
CA THR A 103 -18.19 12.47 11.05
C THR A 103 -18.97 11.17 11.00
N GLU A 104 -18.52 10.13 11.72
CA GLU A 104 -19.19 8.84 11.83
C GLU A 104 -19.32 8.10 10.48
N LEU A 105 -18.44 8.41 9.53
CA LEU A 105 -18.36 7.73 8.24
C LEU A 105 -17.82 6.30 8.40
N TRP A 106 -16.93 6.09 9.36
CA TRP A 106 -16.50 4.78 9.82
C TRP A 106 -16.26 4.79 11.32
N TRP A 107 -16.28 3.60 11.92
CA TRP A 107 -16.09 3.40 13.35
C TRP A 107 -15.21 2.19 13.63
N TYR A 108 -14.38 2.31 14.65
CA TYR A 108 -13.57 1.22 15.17
C TYR A 108 -14.23 0.60 16.39
N TYR A 109 -13.96 -0.69 16.62
CA TYR A 109 -14.43 -1.42 17.80
C TYR A 109 -13.94 -0.82 19.13
N THR A 110 -12.85 -0.04 19.11
CA THR A 110 -12.33 0.69 20.27
C THR A 110 -13.06 2.01 20.57
N ALA A 111 -13.94 2.46 19.68
CA ALA A 111 -14.65 3.73 19.75
C ALA A 111 -13.77 5.01 19.84
N GLU A 112 -12.46 4.90 19.58
CA GLU A 112 -11.51 6.02 19.56
C GLU A 112 -11.69 6.93 18.33
N ARG A 113 -11.45 8.24 18.47
CA ARG A 113 -11.62 9.26 17.41
C ARG A 113 -10.55 10.39 17.47
N PRO A 114 -9.49 10.39 16.64
CA PRO A 114 -9.01 9.28 15.82
C PRO A 114 -8.29 8.21 16.67
N PRO A 115 -8.31 6.94 16.26
CA PRO A 115 -7.47 5.92 16.87
C PRO A 115 -6.01 6.16 16.53
N LEU A 116 -5.15 6.27 17.54
CA LEU A 116 -3.73 6.57 17.29
C LEU A 116 -2.97 5.39 16.68
N TRP A 117 -3.45 4.17 16.92
CA TRP A 117 -2.79 2.93 16.49
C TRP A 117 -2.91 2.67 14.98
N ILE A 118 -3.89 3.25 14.28
CA ILE A 118 -4.05 3.08 12.83
C ILE A 118 -3.23 4.10 12.03
N ILE A 119 -2.89 5.24 12.62
CA ILE A 119 -2.17 6.33 11.93
C ILE A 119 -0.86 5.84 11.27
N PRO A 120 -0.01 5.00 11.91
CA PRO A 120 1.21 4.52 11.30
C PRO A 120 1.00 3.70 10.01
N ALA A 121 -0.20 3.15 9.78
CA ALA A 121 -0.52 2.41 8.56
C ALA A 121 -0.54 3.30 7.30
N TRP A 122 -0.89 4.58 7.45
CA TRP A 122 -0.98 5.54 6.34
C TRP A 122 0.37 5.77 5.64
N PRO A 123 1.48 6.09 6.35
CA PRO A 123 2.82 6.11 5.77
C PRO A 123 3.22 4.84 5.02
N ILE A 124 2.89 3.66 5.56
CA ILE A 124 3.24 2.37 4.95
C ILE A 124 2.46 2.18 3.64
N ALA A 125 1.19 2.58 3.60
CA ALA A 125 0.38 2.58 2.39
C ALA A 125 0.94 3.55 1.34
N SER A 126 1.26 4.79 1.72
CA SER A 126 1.83 5.78 0.82
C SER A 126 3.15 5.33 0.21
N LEU A 127 4.06 4.77 1.02
CA LEU A 127 5.31 4.20 0.53
C LEU A 127 5.06 3.01 -0.40
N SER A 128 4.17 2.08 -0.03
CA SER A 128 3.85 0.91 -0.86
C SER A 128 3.32 1.32 -2.24
N ILE A 129 2.47 2.36 -2.31
CA ILE A 129 1.95 2.91 -3.57
C ILE A 129 3.07 3.53 -4.40
N ASP A 130 3.91 4.39 -3.80
CA ASP A 130 5.07 4.98 -4.48
C ASP A 130 5.98 3.90 -5.08
N ARG A 131 6.26 2.84 -4.30
CA ARG A 131 7.10 1.72 -4.74
C ARG A 131 6.46 0.89 -5.85
N LEU A 132 5.17 0.61 -5.73
CA LEU A 132 4.43 -0.09 -6.77
C LEU A 132 4.47 0.71 -8.09
N VAL A 133 4.24 2.01 -8.03
CA VAL A 133 4.28 2.89 -9.22
C VAL A 133 5.69 2.92 -9.83
N ARG A 134 6.75 3.07 -9.02
CA ARG A 134 8.14 3.02 -9.50
C ARG A 134 8.47 1.67 -10.15
N LEU A 135 8.03 0.57 -9.54
CA LEU A 135 8.23 -0.77 -10.08
C LEU A 135 7.52 -0.95 -11.41
N LEU A 136 6.24 -0.55 -11.50
CA LEU A 136 5.45 -0.59 -12.74
C LEU A 136 6.07 0.27 -13.84
N MET A 137 6.58 1.46 -13.49
CA MET A 137 7.28 2.33 -14.45
C MET A 137 8.57 1.69 -14.95
N LYS A 138 9.40 1.10 -14.08
CA LYS A 138 10.62 0.39 -14.46
C LYS A 138 10.30 -0.79 -15.39
N ILE A 139 9.32 -1.63 -15.02
CA ILE A 139 8.88 -2.76 -15.84
C ILE A 139 8.40 -2.27 -17.20
N SER A 140 7.56 -1.23 -17.24
CA SER A 140 7.05 -0.63 -18.47
C SER A 140 8.17 -0.09 -19.37
N GLN A 141 9.15 0.61 -18.80
CA GLN A 141 10.30 1.13 -19.54
C GLN A 141 11.19 0.00 -20.08
N THR A 142 11.46 -1.03 -19.30
CA THR A 142 12.23 -2.19 -19.76
C THR A 142 11.52 -2.95 -20.88
N LEU A 143 10.22 -3.17 -20.73
CA LEU A 143 9.39 -3.77 -21.80
C LEU A 143 9.41 -2.91 -23.06
N LYS A 144 9.34 -1.58 -22.93
CA LYS A 144 9.44 -0.65 -24.06
C LYS A 144 10.81 -0.69 -24.74
N GLN A 145 11.89 -0.81 -23.96
CA GLN A 145 13.27 -0.85 -24.48
C GLN A 145 13.58 -2.17 -25.19
N GLU A 146 13.22 -3.32 -24.60
CA GLU A 146 13.33 -4.63 -25.25
C GLU A 146 12.47 -4.73 -26.52
N TYR A 147 11.29 -4.11 -26.50
CA TYR A 147 10.40 -4.05 -27.65
C TYR A 147 10.96 -3.17 -28.78
N HIS A 148 11.49 -1.99 -28.47
CA HIS A 148 12.12 -1.10 -29.46
C HIS A 148 13.35 -1.73 -30.14
N LEU A 149 14.10 -2.56 -29.41
CA LEU A 149 15.24 -3.29 -29.95
C LEU A 149 14.83 -4.46 -30.85
N LYS A 150 13.63 -5.03 -30.65
CA LYS A 150 13.22 -6.28 -31.30
C LYS A 150 12.29 -6.10 -32.50
N ASN A 151 11.44 -5.08 -32.54
CA ASN A 151 10.41 -4.97 -33.58
C ASN A 151 10.18 -3.52 -34.06
N ARG A 152 10.67 -3.21 -35.27
CA ARG A 152 10.29 -2.02 -36.07
C ARG A 152 8.88 -2.17 -36.71
N ARG A 153 8.05 -3.09 -36.22
CA ARG A 153 6.66 -3.32 -36.68
C ARG A 153 5.81 -3.89 -35.53
N GLN A 154 4.71 -3.18 -35.21
CA GLN A 154 3.41 -3.70 -34.72
C GLN A 154 2.98 -3.58 -33.23
N ASP A 155 2.47 -2.40 -32.86
CA ASP A 155 1.21 -2.10 -32.12
C ASP A 155 0.77 -2.76 -30.79
N PHE A 156 1.45 -3.76 -30.21
CA PHE A 156 0.91 -4.38 -28.98
C PHE A 156 1.01 -3.46 -27.74
N GLY A 157 2.10 -2.69 -27.63
CA GLY A 157 2.30 -1.74 -26.53
C GLY A 157 1.35 -0.54 -26.57
N SER A 158 0.90 -0.13 -27.76
CA SER A 158 -0.04 1.00 -27.92
C SER A 158 -1.46 0.62 -27.45
N LEU A 159 -1.87 -0.64 -27.61
CA LEU A 159 -3.17 -1.13 -27.17
C LEU A 159 -3.32 -1.10 -25.63
N CYS A 160 -2.34 -1.62 -24.88
CA CYS A 160 -2.39 -1.60 -23.41
C CYS A 160 -2.37 -0.17 -22.84
N LEU A 161 -1.59 0.73 -23.46
CA LEU A 161 -1.56 2.15 -23.08
C LEU A 161 -2.89 2.85 -23.35
N ASN A 162 -3.55 2.53 -24.47
CA ASN A 162 -4.86 3.06 -24.80
C ASN A 162 -5.95 2.53 -23.87
N ILE A 163 -5.93 1.23 -23.53
CA ILE A 163 -6.85 0.64 -22.55
C ILE A 163 -6.66 1.29 -21.18
N TYR A 164 -5.41 1.44 -20.71
CA TYR A 164 -5.11 2.15 -19.47
C TYR A 164 -5.69 3.57 -19.49
N LYS A 165 -5.45 4.32 -20.57
CA LYS A 165 -5.93 5.69 -20.72
C LYS A 165 -7.45 5.76 -20.69
N ILE A 166 -8.14 4.86 -21.39
CA ILE A 166 -9.61 4.78 -21.40
C ILE A 166 -10.13 4.46 -19.99
N LEU A 167 -9.59 3.41 -19.36
CA LEU A 167 -10.00 3.02 -18.00
C LEU A 167 -9.75 4.13 -16.99
N TYR A 168 -8.60 4.80 -17.06
CA TYR A 168 -8.28 5.94 -16.21
C TYR A 168 -9.32 7.06 -16.37
N TRP A 169 -9.60 7.48 -17.61
CA TRP A 169 -10.54 8.56 -17.88
C TRP A 169 -12.01 8.20 -17.65
N LEU A 170 -12.33 6.91 -17.51
CA LEU A 170 -13.67 6.46 -17.14
C LEU A 170 -13.80 6.33 -15.62
N ILE A 171 -12.87 5.63 -14.97
CA ILE A 171 -12.91 5.32 -13.54
C ILE A 171 -12.72 6.58 -12.71
N PHE A 172 -11.76 7.44 -13.09
CA PHE A 172 -11.38 8.58 -12.27
C PHE A 172 -12.52 9.61 -12.10
N PRO A 173 -13.23 10.05 -13.16
CA PRO A 173 -14.35 10.96 -13.00
C PRO A 173 -15.54 10.32 -12.27
N ILE A 174 -15.82 9.04 -12.52
CA ILE A 174 -16.91 8.33 -11.81
C ILE A 174 -16.62 8.27 -10.32
N PHE A 175 -15.40 7.87 -9.94
CA PHE A 175 -14.96 7.85 -8.55
C PHE A 175 -15.08 9.23 -7.90
N PHE A 176 -14.61 10.29 -8.57
CA PHE A 176 -14.72 11.65 -8.06
C PHE A 176 -16.16 12.13 -7.91
N ALA A 177 -17.03 11.82 -8.87
CA ALA A 177 -18.44 12.15 -8.78
C ALA A 177 -19.10 11.45 -7.58
N MET A 178 -18.79 10.17 -7.37
CA MET A 178 -19.25 9.42 -6.19
C MET A 178 -18.73 10.04 -4.90
N LEU A 179 -17.46 10.43 -4.85
CA LEU A 179 -16.85 11.05 -3.68
C LEU A 179 -17.48 12.42 -3.38
N LEU A 180 -17.78 13.22 -4.40
CA LEU A 180 -18.48 14.50 -4.22
C LEU A 180 -19.90 14.31 -3.66
N VAL A 181 -20.66 13.36 -4.20
CA VAL A 181 -22.01 13.03 -3.68
C VAL A 181 -21.91 12.56 -2.22
N PHE A 182 -20.91 11.74 -1.91
CA PHE A 182 -20.68 11.21 -0.57
C PHE A 182 -20.30 12.30 0.44
N VAL A 183 -19.44 13.25 0.04
CA VAL A 183 -18.94 14.32 0.92
C VAL A 183 -19.92 15.48 1.06
N TRP A 184 -20.82 15.67 0.07
CA TRP A 184 -21.76 16.80 -0.02
C TRP A 184 -22.47 17.17 1.31
N PRO A 185 -23.00 16.21 2.09
CA PRO A 185 -23.70 16.53 3.35
C PRO A 185 -22.80 17.17 4.41
N THR A 186 -21.49 17.03 4.29
CA THR A 186 -20.50 17.49 5.28
C THR A 186 -19.69 18.70 4.82
N VAL A 187 -19.96 19.28 3.64
CA VAL A 187 -19.15 20.39 3.06
C VAL A 187 -19.03 21.60 3.98
N GLY A 188 -20.02 21.87 4.83
CA GLY A 188 -19.99 22.95 5.83
C GLY A 188 -19.19 22.66 7.10
N LYS A 189 -18.57 21.48 7.25
CA LYS A 189 -17.79 21.10 8.43
C LYS A 189 -16.31 21.44 8.22
N SER A 190 -15.67 21.98 9.26
CA SER A 190 -14.27 22.41 9.23
C SER A 190 -13.31 21.31 8.79
N LEU A 191 -13.54 20.07 9.23
CA LEU A 191 -12.72 18.92 8.85
C LEU A 191 -12.89 18.57 7.37
N THR A 192 -14.10 18.63 6.81
CA THR A 192 -14.31 18.40 5.37
C THR A 192 -13.63 19.47 4.52
N VAL A 193 -13.73 20.74 4.94
CA VAL A 193 -13.03 21.85 4.26
C VAL A 193 -11.52 21.66 4.33
N MET A 194 -10.99 21.29 5.49
CA MET A 194 -9.56 21.02 5.67
C MET A 194 -9.08 19.87 4.78
N SER A 195 -9.85 18.79 4.69
CA SER A 195 -9.54 17.64 3.80
C SER A 195 -9.55 18.02 2.32
N ILE A 196 -10.43 18.94 1.89
CA ILE A 196 -10.48 19.40 0.49
C ILE A 196 -9.32 20.36 0.18
N VAL A 197 -8.91 21.21 1.13
CA VAL A 197 -7.85 22.21 0.90
C VAL A 197 -6.44 21.59 0.95
N LEU A 198 -6.25 20.52 1.72
CA LEU A 198 -4.96 19.86 1.90
C LEU A 198 -4.63 18.80 0.82
N VAL A 199 -5.57 18.45 -0.05
CA VAL A 199 -5.44 17.45 -1.12
C VAL A 199 -5.45 18.14 -2.49
#